data_AF-A0A534JT70-F1
#
_entry.id   AF-A0A534JT70-F1
#
_cell.length_a   1.000
_cell.length_b   1.000
_cell.length_c   1.000
_cell.angle_alpha   90.00
_cell.angle_beta   90.00
_cell.angle_gamma   90.00
#
_symmetry.space_group_name_H-M   'P 1'
#
loop_
_entity.id
_entity.type
_entity.pdbx_description
1 polymer ?
#
loop_
_entity_poly.entity_id
_entity_poly.type
_entity_poly.pdbx_seq_one_letter_code
_entity_poly.pdbx_strand_id
1 'polypeptide(L)'
;MSDEEIATAYMETGSIWKAGKRLGVAGQSVHERLRRLGIKMAHQKWSRAEVEEARSLAAQGEPMAQIAARIGRTYFAVALKLSRLRVRSRHMGWRWKPRRTAILTKTTITRFARELNKGEVSIRRLARREGLAITPLVDALQVYAPVAWRRYVERFSIGAPSTCSGCGSSFRPLTKRQLFCTVRCRESYRRNIAYFGGRRQEAVGLQEGICQLCQLKVEKWLSAHHILGRENDPENKALIALCRGCHDLVTRLSAKSWADRPDTLADLIGLALARRGKTSAFVSVDIEDWTSQEIKEFVESSE
;
A
#
# COMPACT_ATOMS: atom_id res chain seq x y z
N MET A 1 1.46 -38.93 -19.21
CA MET A 1 2.25 -38.32 -18.12
C MET A 1 2.11 -39.17 -16.88
N SER A 2 3.16 -39.93 -16.58
CA SER A 2 3.21 -40.82 -15.43
C SER A 2 3.47 -40.02 -14.14
N ASP A 3 3.24 -40.69 -13.01
CA ASP A 3 3.48 -40.11 -11.70
C ASP A 3 4.99 -40.01 -11.39
N GLU A 4 5.83 -40.90 -11.96
CA GLU A 4 7.29 -40.78 -11.91
C GLU A 4 7.81 -39.56 -12.68
N GLU A 5 7.24 -39.25 -13.85
CA GLU A 5 7.63 -38.07 -14.65
C GLU A 5 7.36 -36.77 -13.88
N ILE A 6 6.23 -36.72 -13.15
CA ILE A 6 5.85 -35.58 -12.31
C ILE A 6 6.77 -35.46 -11.10
N ALA A 7 7.09 -36.57 -10.43
CA ALA A 7 8.01 -36.60 -9.31
C ALA A 7 9.41 -36.13 -9.72
N THR A 8 9.95 -36.66 -10.82
CA THR A 8 11.26 -36.28 -11.36
C THR A 8 11.30 -34.80 -11.76
N ALA A 9 10.32 -34.32 -12.52
CA ALA A 9 10.26 -32.91 -12.90
C ALA A 9 10.16 -31.99 -11.67
N TYR A 10 9.45 -32.39 -10.62
CA TYR A 10 9.39 -31.65 -9.37
C TYR A 10 10.73 -31.66 -8.62
N MET A 11 11.38 -32.81 -8.50
CA MET A 11 12.68 -32.96 -7.84
C MET A 11 13.77 -32.12 -8.54
N GLU A 12 13.76 -32.08 -9.87
CA GLU A 12 14.70 -31.28 -10.66
C GLU A 12 14.43 -29.78 -10.59
N THR A 13 13.15 -29.37 -10.54
CA THR A 13 12.79 -27.94 -10.59
C THR A 13 12.60 -27.30 -9.22
N GLY A 14 12.37 -28.10 -8.18
CA GLY A 14 11.99 -27.68 -6.83
C GLY A 14 10.69 -26.86 -6.77
N SER A 15 9.89 -26.85 -7.84
CA SER A 15 8.74 -25.95 -7.96
C SER A 15 7.61 -26.58 -8.77
N ILE A 16 6.45 -26.73 -8.13
CA ILE A 16 5.21 -27.25 -8.71
C ILE A 16 4.85 -26.54 -10.02
N TRP A 17 5.01 -25.20 -10.07
CA TRP A 17 4.67 -24.41 -11.25
C TRP A 17 5.67 -24.56 -12.38
N LYS A 18 6.98 -24.71 -12.06
CA LYS A 18 8.00 -24.98 -13.08
C LYS A 18 7.87 -26.40 -13.64
N ALA A 19 7.63 -27.38 -12.77
CA ALA A 19 7.32 -28.76 -13.16
C ALA A 19 6.09 -28.81 -14.08
N GLY A 20 4.99 -28.14 -13.69
CA GLY A 20 3.78 -28.06 -14.52
C GLY A 20 4.04 -27.43 -15.88
N LYS A 21 4.76 -26.29 -15.92
CA LYS A 21 5.12 -25.64 -17.19
C LYS A 21 5.98 -26.53 -18.08
N ARG A 22 6.95 -27.25 -17.52
CA ARG A 22 7.83 -28.16 -18.26
C ARG A 22 7.06 -29.34 -18.84
N LEU A 23 6.11 -29.86 -18.08
CA LEU A 23 5.32 -31.04 -18.45
C LEU A 23 4.08 -30.69 -19.27
N GLY A 24 3.76 -29.41 -19.45
CA GLY A 24 2.56 -28.97 -20.17
C GLY A 24 1.26 -29.23 -19.41
N VAL A 25 1.29 -29.27 -18.07
CA VAL A 25 0.12 -29.45 -17.21
C VAL A 25 -0.06 -28.32 -16.21
N ALA A 26 -1.31 -28.14 -15.76
CA ALA A 26 -1.63 -27.18 -14.72
C ALA A 26 -0.87 -27.52 -13.42
N GLY A 27 -0.29 -26.50 -12.76
CA GLY A 27 0.44 -26.68 -11.50
C GLY A 27 -0.42 -27.29 -10.40
N GLN A 28 -1.73 -27.07 -10.40
CA GLN A 28 -2.66 -27.70 -9.46
C GLN A 28 -2.67 -29.24 -9.61
N SER A 29 -2.65 -29.75 -10.85
CA SER A 29 -2.61 -31.19 -11.12
C SER A 29 -1.30 -31.81 -10.65
N VAL A 30 -0.18 -31.10 -10.81
CA VAL A 30 1.13 -31.50 -10.26
C VAL A 30 1.07 -31.55 -8.73
N HIS A 31 0.51 -30.52 -8.09
CA HIS A 31 0.37 -30.46 -6.62
C HIS A 31 -0.43 -31.65 -6.08
N GLU A 32 -1.58 -31.95 -6.67
CA GLU A 32 -2.47 -33.02 -6.20
C GLU A 32 -1.85 -34.40 -6.36
N ARG A 33 -1.16 -34.64 -7.48
CA ARG A 33 -0.45 -35.90 -7.72
C ARG A 33 0.73 -36.08 -6.78
N LEU A 34 1.59 -35.08 -6.60
CA LEU A 34 2.69 -35.14 -5.62
C LEU A 34 2.18 -35.38 -4.19
N ARG A 35 1.04 -34.76 -3.83
CA ARG A 35 0.37 -35.00 -2.54
C ARG A 35 -0.09 -36.45 -2.41
N ARG A 36 -0.72 -37.01 -3.45
CA ARG A 36 -1.19 -38.41 -3.48
C ARG A 36 -0.03 -39.40 -3.33
N LEU A 37 1.11 -39.10 -3.93
CA LEU A 37 2.33 -39.91 -3.87
C LEU A 37 3.08 -39.79 -2.53
N GLY A 38 2.60 -38.96 -1.59
CA GLY A 38 3.28 -38.74 -0.31
C GLY A 38 4.62 -38.01 -0.42
N ILE A 39 4.92 -37.41 -1.59
CA ILE A 39 6.17 -36.68 -1.80
C ILE A 39 6.13 -35.40 -0.97
N LYS A 40 7.10 -35.23 -0.07
CA LYS A 40 7.23 -34.05 0.78
C LYS A 40 7.51 -32.81 -0.07
N MET A 41 6.48 -32.03 -0.32
CA MET A 41 6.62 -30.73 -0.98
C MET A 41 7.24 -29.72 -0.01
N ALA A 42 8.06 -28.80 -0.53
CA ALA A 42 8.82 -27.81 0.26
C ALA A 42 7.96 -26.81 1.08
N HIS A 43 6.64 -27.02 1.17
CA HIS A 43 5.67 -26.00 1.56
C HIS A 43 4.62 -26.36 2.62
N GLN A 44 4.74 -27.46 3.37
CA GLN A 44 3.64 -27.81 4.29
C GLN A 44 3.61 -27.06 5.62
N LYS A 45 4.75 -26.80 6.27
CA LYS A 45 4.80 -26.07 7.55
C LYS A 45 5.97 -25.08 7.58
N TRP A 46 5.74 -23.93 8.21
CA TRP A 46 6.80 -22.97 8.53
C TRP A 46 7.49 -23.45 9.80
N SER A 47 8.80 -23.61 9.76
CA SER A 47 9.58 -23.84 10.96
C SER A 47 9.71 -22.53 11.76
N ARG A 48 10.00 -22.66 13.06
CA ARG A 48 10.26 -21.51 13.92
C ARG A 48 11.47 -20.72 13.44
N ALA A 49 12.53 -21.42 13.04
CA ALA A 49 13.76 -20.82 12.52
C ALA A 49 13.52 -20.00 11.24
N GLU A 50 12.73 -20.52 10.29
CA GLU A 50 12.38 -19.79 9.06
C GLU A 50 11.59 -18.51 9.37
N VAL A 51 10.70 -18.56 10.36
CA VAL A 51 9.92 -17.40 10.78
C VAL A 51 10.79 -16.34 11.45
N GLU A 52 11.68 -16.76 12.35
CA GLU A 52 12.61 -15.88 13.06
C GLU A 52 13.60 -15.23 12.09
N GLU A 53 14.15 -15.99 11.13
CA GLU A 53 15.03 -15.46 10.10
C GLU A 53 14.30 -14.48 9.17
N ALA A 54 13.10 -14.83 8.69
CA ALA A 54 12.27 -13.92 7.88
C ALA A 54 12.00 -12.60 8.62
N ARG A 55 11.72 -12.68 9.93
CA ARG A 55 11.45 -11.52 10.77
C ARG A 55 12.68 -10.65 10.93
N SER A 56 13.84 -11.27 11.19
CA SER A 56 15.11 -10.58 11.35
C SER A 56 15.51 -9.84 10.05
N LEU A 57 15.49 -10.53 8.91
CA LEU A 57 15.83 -9.93 7.62
C LEU A 57 14.86 -8.80 7.23
N ALA A 58 13.55 -8.97 7.49
CA ALA A 58 12.57 -7.92 7.27
C ALA A 58 12.83 -6.70 8.16
N ALA A 59 13.20 -6.92 9.43
CA ALA A 59 13.56 -5.84 10.35
C ALA A 59 14.85 -5.12 9.95
N GLN A 60 15.80 -5.82 9.31
CA GLN A 60 17.02 -5.24 8.73
C GLN A 60 16.76 -4.45 7.44
N GLY A 61 15.56 -4.61 6.85
CA GLY A 61 15.15 -3.87 5.66
C GLY A 61 15.49 -4.56 4.34
N GLU A 62 15.76 -5.86 4.39
CA GLU A 62 16.06 -6.65 3.21
C GLU A 62 14.86 -6.69 2.24
N PRO A 63 15.09 -6.63 0.91
CA PRO A 63 14.04 -6.79 -0.08
C PRO A 63 13.38 -8.18 0.03
N MET A 64 12.05 -8.24 -0.02
CA MET A 64 11.29 -9.51 0.11
C MET A 64 11.73 -10.60 -0.88
N ALA A 65 12.22 -10.24 -2.07
CA ALA A 65 12.77 -11.20 -3.03
C ALA A 65 14.05 -11.87 -2.53
N GLN A 66 14.90 -11.14 -1.82
CA GLN A 66 16.12 -11.68 -1.21
C GLN A 66 15.81 -12.51 0.03
N ILE A 67 14.86 -12.08 0.86
CA ILE A 67 14.34 -12.87 1.99
C ILE A 67 13.78 -14.21 1.47
N ALA A 68 12.99 -14.17 0.41
CA ALA A 68 12.43 -15.36 -0.23
C ALA A 68 13.51 -16.32 -0.75
N ALA A 69 14.51 -15.79 -1.46
CA ALA A 69 15.63 -16.59 -1.93
C ALA A 69 16.41 -17.23 -0.77
N ARG A 70 16.68 -16.48 0.30
CA ARG A 70 17.47 -16.93 1.45
C ARG A 70 16.78 -18.02 2.26
N ILE A 71 15.46 -17.93 2.43
CA ILE A 71 14.67 -18.90 3.21
C ILE A 71 14.19 -20.07 2.32
N GLY A 72 14.49 -20.04 1.01
CA GLY A 72 14.04 -21.07 0.08
C GLY A 72 12.51 -21.09 -0.11
N ARG A 73 11.85 -19.94 0.04
CA ARG A 73 10.39 -19.79 -0.10
C ARG A 73 10.04 -18.88 -1.26
N THR A 74 8.80 -18.93 -1.72
CA THR A 74 8.33 -17.98 -2.74
C THR A 74 8.15 -16.60 -2.13
N TYR A 75 8.33 -15.56 -2.95
CA TYR A 75 8.05 -14.16 -2.57
C TYR A 75 6.68 -14.03 -1.89
N PHE A 76 5.65 -14.63 -2.49
CA PHE A 76 4.28 -14.56 -2.00
C PHE A 76 4.11 -15.27 -0.64
N ALA A 77 4.74 -16.43 -0.45
CA ALA A 77 4.69 -17.15 0.82
C ALA A 77 5.31 -16.33 1.96
N VAL A 78 6.48 -15.73 1.72
CA VAL A 78 7.14 -14.84 2.69
C VAL A 78 6.29 -13.60 2.97
N ALA A 79 5.80 -12.93 1.93
CA ALA A 79 4.96 -11.73 2.07
C ALA A 79 3.68 -12.03 2.88
N LEU A 80 2.99 -13.13 2.58
CA LEU A 80 1.78 -13.54 3.29
C LEU A 80 2.09 -13.92 4.75
N LYS A 81 3.19 -14.64 5.01
CA LYS A 81 3.59 -15.02 6.36
C LYS A 81 3.96 -13.81 7.21
N LEU A 82 4.84 -12.94 6.71
CA LEU A 82 5.22 -11.71 7.42
C LEU A 82 4.02 -10.79 7.65
N SER A 83 3.11 -10.69 6.67
CA SER A 83 1.85 -9.94 6.83
C SER A 83 0.98 -10.51 7.95
N ARG A 84 0.82 -11.85 8.03
CA ARG A 84 0.05 -12.51 9.11
C ARG A 84 0.70 -12.32 10.47
N LEU A 85 2.03 -12.32 10.52
CA LEU A 85 2.82 -12.06 11.72
C LEU A 85 2.93 -10.57 12.06
N ARG A 86 2.31 -9.69 11.24
CA ARG A 86 2.39 -8.22 11.38
C ARG A 86 3.82 -7.69 11.40
N VAL A 87 4.76 -8.41 10.76
CA VAL A 87 6.15 -7.98 10.63
C VAL A 87 6.26 -7.10 9.40
N ARG A 88 6.57 -5.83 9.63
CA ARG A 88 6.85 -4.89 8.56
C ARG A 88 8.30 -5.02 8.11
N SER A 89 8.51 -5.11 6.79
CA SER A 89 9.85 -4.88 6.25
C SER A 89 10.24 -3.41 6.39
N ARG A 90 11.41 -3.15 6.96
CA ARG A 90 12.02 -1.81 7.00
C ARG A 90 12.55 -1.37 5.63
N HIS A 91 12.33 -2.15 4.58
CA HIS A 91 12.70 -1.78 3.22
C HIS A 91 11.97 -0.50 2.79
N MET A 92 12.68 0.64 2.80
CA MET A 92 12.17 1.95 2.42
C MET A 92 12.07 2.15 0.89
N GLY A 93 12.21 1.07 0.11
CA GLY A 93 12.43 1.12 -1.34
C GLY A 93 11.19 1.11 -2.22
N TRP A 94 9.96 1.28 -1.69
CA TRP A 94 8.79 1.51 -2.56
C TRP A 94 8.84 2.92 -3.16
N ARG A 95 9.77 3.11 -4.09
CA ARG A 95 9.77 4.26 -4.99
C ARG A 95 8.67 4.00 -6.01
N TRP A 96 7.66 4.86 -6.02
CA TRP A 96 6.74 4.96 -7.14
C TRP A 96 7.58 5.02 -8.42
N LYS A 97 7.37 4.07 -9.33
CA LYS A 97 8.03 4.07 -10.63
C LYS A 97 7.11 4.81 -11.59
N PRO A 98 7.59 5.83 -12.32
CA PRO A 98 6.81 6.45 -13.38
C PRO A 98 6.31 5.36 -14.33
N ARG A 99 5.09 5.52 -14.88
CA ARG A 99 4.62 4.65 -15.95
C ARG A 99 5.66 4.71 -17.08
N ARG A 100 6.26 3.56 -17.40
CA ARG A 100 7.28 3.47 -18.44
C ARG A 100 6.61 3.69 -19.79
N THR A 101 6.89 4.83 -20.41
CA THR A 101 6.71 5.03 -21.85
C THR A 101 8.05 4.78 -22.54
N ALA A 102 8.04 4.60 -23.86
CA ALA A 102 9.27 4.43 -24.65
C ALA A 102 10.30 5.56 -24.41
N ILE A 103 9.84 6.75 -24.03
CA ILE A 103 10.68 7.94 -23.81
C ILE A 103 11.14 8.05 -22.35
N LEU A 104 10.35 7.63 -21.35
CA LEU A 104 10.68 7.77 -19.92
C LEU A 104 11.55 6.60 -19.39
N THR A 105 12.65 6.30 -20.08
CA THR A 105 13.63 5.28 -19.64
C THR A 105 14.72 5.90 -18.77
N LYS A 106 15.41 5.08 -17.96
CA LYS A 106 16.52 5.55 -17.11
C LYS A 106 17.61 6.25 -17.94
N THR A 107 17.95 5.70 -19.11
CA THR A 107 18.98 6.23 -20.00
C THR A 107 18.58 7.59 -20.55
N THR A 108 17.37 7.71 -21.10
CA THR A 108 16.84 8.97 -21.66
C THR A 108 16.75 10.05 -20.57
N ILE A 109 16.22 9.71 -19.39
CA ILE A 109 16.10 10.65 -18.28
C ILE A 109 17.47 11.12 -17.77
N THR A 110 18.48 10.24 -17.78
CA THR A 110 19.85 10.63 -17.43
C THR A 110 20.42 11.62 -18.43
N ARG A 111 20.17 11.43 -19.74
CA ARG A 111 20.54 12.38 -20.80
C ARG A 111 19.87 13.74 -20.57
N PHE A 112 18.54 13.74 -20.39
CA PHE A 112 17.76 14.95 -20.09
C PHE A 112 18.28 15.68 -18.85
N ALA A 113 18.63 14.96 -17.78
CA ALA A 113 19.18 15.57 -16.58
C ALA A 113 20.52 16.28 -16.84
N ARG A 114 21.35 15.78 -17.78
CA ARG A 114 22.59 16.45 -18.17
C ARG A 114 22.30 17.74 -18.95
N GLU A 115 21.43 17.68 -19.96
CA GLU A 115 21.03 18.86 -20.75
C GLU A 115 20.49 19.99 -19.85
N LEU A 116 19.62 19.63 -18.90
CA LEU A 116 19.07 20.57 -17.92
C LEU A 116 20.16 21.20 -17.04
N ASN A 117 21.10 20.42 -16.52
CA ASN A 117 22.15 20.93 -15.64
C ASN A 117 23.19 21.79 -16.37
N LYS A 118 23.44 21.52 -17.66
CA LYS A 118 24.26 22.41 -18.49
C LYS A 118 23.60 23.78 -18.71
N GLY A 119 22.28 23.85 -18.58
CA GLY A 119 21.51 25.08 -18.83
C GLY A 119 21.18 25.29 -20.31
N GLU A 120 21.39 24.29 -21.16
CA GLU A 120 21.09 24.34 -22.61
C GLU A 120 19.59 24.51 -22.85
N VAL A 121 18.75 23.95 -21.98
CA VAL A 121 17.27 24.02 -22.06
C VAL A 121 16.63 24.14 -20.69
N SER A 122 15.48 24.81 -20.62
CA SER A 122 14.62 24.77 -19.43
C SER A 122 13.76 23.50 -19.40
N ILE A 123 13.32 23.08 -18.21
CA ILE A 123 12.45 21.90 -18.06
C ILE A 123 11.17 21.99 -18.91
N ARG A 124 10.60 23.19 -19.07
CA ARG A 124 9.41 23.42 -19.89
C ARG A 124 9.72 23.26 -21.39
N ARG A 125 10.84 23.82 -21.84
CA ARG A 125 11.28 23.71 -23.25
C ARG A 125 11.60 22.26 -23.60
N LEU A 126 12.28 21.56 -22.70
CA LEU A 126 12.57 20.14 -22.84
C LEU A 126 11.29 19.32 -22.91
N ALA A 127 10.36 19.49 -21.97
CA ALA A 127 9.09 18.78 -21.96
C ALA A 127 8.32 18.95 -23.29
N ARG A 128 8.22 20.20 -23.78
CA ARG A 128 7.56 20.49 -25.06
C ARG A 128 8.27 19.85 -26.26
N ARG A 129 9.60 19.94 -26.32
CA ARG A 129 10.41 19.40 -27.42
C ARG A 129 10.23 17.89 -27.56
N GLU A 130 10.14 17.18 -26.43
CA GLU A 130 10.04 15.72 -26.39
C GLU A 130 8.58 15.23 -26.35
N GLY A 131 7.58 16.12 -26.47
CA GLY A 131 6.17 15.75 -26.41
C GLY A 131 5.72 15.19 -25.05
N LEU A 132 6.39 15.58 -23.97
CA LEU A 132 6.14 15.07 -22.61
C LEU A 132 5.33 16.06 -21.78
N ALA A 133 4.39 15.54 -21.00
CA ALA A 133 3.82 16.29 -19.90
C ALA A 133 4.89 16.56 -18.83
N ILE A 134 4.90 17.78 -18.29
CA ILE A 134 5.95 18.22 -17.34
C ILE A 134 5.97 17.38 -16.07
N THR A 135 4.80 16.96 -15.57
CA THR A 135 4.66 16.17 -14.34
C THR A 135 5.35 14.82 -14.45
N PRO A 136 5.01 13.94 -15.43
CA PRO A 136 5.75 12.69 -15.65
C PRO A 136 7.26 12.87 -15.82
N LEU A 137 7.70 13.93 -16.52
CA LEU A 137 9.12 14.20 -16.71
C LEU A 137 9.81 14.54 -15.39
N VAL A 138 9.23 15.42 -14.57
CA VAL A 138 9.78 15.79 -13.25
C VAL A 138 9.80 14.57 -12.33
N ASP A 139 8.73 13.78 -12.28
CA ASP A 139 8.70 12.59 -11.44
C ASP A 139 9.76 11.58 -11.89
N ALA A 140 9.96 11.41 -13.19
CA ALA A 140 11.01 10.54 -13.74
C ALA A 140 12.42 11.04 -13.40
N LEU A 141 12.68 12.35 -13.48
CA LEU A 141 13.94 12.96 -13.07
C LEU A 141 14.21 12.75 -11.57
N GLN A 142 13.20 12.93 -10.72
CA GLN A 142 13.31 12.68 -9.27
C GLN A 142 13.60 11.21 -8.95
N VAL A 143 13.08 10.28 -9.74
CA VAL A 143 13.25 8.84 -9.49
C VAL A 143 14.57 8.31 -10.08
N TYR A 144 14.89 8.65 -11.32
CA TYR A 144 16.02 8.07 -12.06
C TYR A 144 17.30 8.93 -12.02
N ALA A 145 17.19 10.23 -11.76
CA ALA A 145 18.33 11.16 -11.68
C ALA A 145 18.22 12.16 -10.51
N PRO A 146 17.97 11.70 -9.26
CA PRO A 146 17.65 12.57 -8.12
C PRO A 146 18.71 13.62 -7.79
N VAL A 147 20.00 13.25 -7.87
CA VAL A 147 21.12 14.16 -7.57
C VAL A 147 21.18 15.28 -8.62
N ALA A 148 21.08 14.92 -9.90
CA ALA A 148 21.08 15.86 -11.00
C ALA A 148 19.86 16.78 -10.96
N TRP A 149 18.68 16.25 -10.58
CA TRP A 149 17.49 17.07 -10.39
C TRP A 149 17.65 18.08 -9.24
N ARG A 150 18.23 17.69 -8.10
CA ARG A 150 18.49 18.62 -6.99
C ARG A 150 19.41 19.77 -7.41
N ARG A 151 20.51 19.46 -8.11
CA ARG A 151 21.43 20.48 -8.65
C ARG A 151 20.73 21.45 -9.59
N TYR A 152 19.88 20.94 -10.47
CA TYR A 152 19.08 21.77 -11.36
C TYR A 152 18.16 22.70 -10.56
N VAL A 153 17.43 22.17 -9.58
CA VAL A 153 16.53 22.97 -8.74
C VAL A 153 17.30 24.01 -7.93
N GLU A 154 18.45 23.67 -7.36
CA GLU A 154 19.31 24.62 -6.63
C GLU A 154 19.74 25.78 -7.53
N ARG A 155 20.24 25.46 -8.73
CA ARG A 155 20.74 26.46 -9.69
C ARG A 155 19.67 27.38 -10.24
N PHE A 156 18.47 26.86 -10.49
CA PHE A 156 17.41 27.59 -11.21
C PHE A 156 16.22 27.99 -10.33
N SER A 157 16.30 27.78 -9.01
CA SER A 157 15.28 28.26 -8.07
C SER A 157 15.27 29.79 -7.98
N ILE A 158 14.08 30.37 -7.86
CA ILE A 158 13.88 31.84 -7.89
C ILE A 158 13.86 32.43 -6.46
N GLY A 159 14.28 31.66 -5.45
CA GLY A 159 14.27 32.16 -4.07
C GLY A 159 14.74 31.16 -3.01
N ALA A 160 14.57 31.59 -1.75
CA ALA A 160 14.82 30.76 -0.59
C ALA A 160 13.92 29.51 -0.57
N PRO A 161 14.32 28.46 0.17
CA PRO A 161 13.42 27.35 0.46
C PRO A 161 12.08 27.87 1.02
N SER A 162 10.98 27.29 0.55
CA SER A 162 9.61 27.58 0.97
C SER A 162 8.97 26.31 1.54
N THR A 163 7.94 26.48 2.35
CA THR A 163 7.19 25.37 2.96
C THR A 163 6.07 24.93 2.02
N CYS A 164 6.04 23.64 1.69
CA CYS A 164 4.99 23.09 0.84
C CYS A 164 3.62 23.14 1.53
N SER A 165 2.63 23.82 0.93
CA SER A 165 1.27 23.92 1.49
C SER A 165 0.56 22.56 1.62
N GLY A 166 1.02 21.53 0.92
CA GLY A 166 0.39 20.21 0.93
C GLY A 166 0.96 19.21 1.93
N CYS A 167 2.26 19.25 2.20
CA CYS A 167 2.94 18.26 3.06
C CYS A 167 3.85 18.88 4.13
N GLY A 168 3.93 20.21 4.23
CA GLY A 168 4.77 20.92 5.19
C GLY A 168 6.29 20.81 4.92
N SER A 169 6.72 20.01 3.95
CA SER A 169 8.15 19.85 3.67
C SER A 169 8.75 21.10 3.04
N SER A 170 9.99 21.43 3.43
CA SER A 170 10.78 22.47 2.80
C SER A 170 11.18 22.07 1.36
N PHE A 171 11.02 22.99 0.41
CA PHE A 171 11.42 22.79 -0.98
C PHE A 171 11.84 24.12 -1.62
N ARG A 172 12.63 24.07 -2.69
CA ARG A 172 13.02 25.28 -3.45
C ARG A 172 12.09 25.47 -4.65
N PRO A 173 11.36 26.59 -4.75
CA PRO A 173 10.45 26.83 -5.85
C PRO A 173 11.19 27.23 -7.13
N LEU A 174 10.81 26.62 -8.26
CA LEU A 174 11.30 26.99 -9.60
C LEU A 174 10.57 28.20 -10.18
N THR A 175 9.45 28.61 -9.58
CA THR A 175 8.68 29.78 -9.98
C THR A 175 8.10 30.48 -8.76
N LYS A 176 7.93 31.80 -8.80
CA LYS A 176 7.34 32.59 -7.69
C LYS A 176 5.94 32.10 -7.27
N ARG A 177 5.19 31.44 -8.16
CA ARG A 177 3.82 30.93 -7.90
C ARG A 177 3.79 29.47 -7.43
N GLN A 178 4.93 28.80 -7.28
CA GLN A 178 4.97 27.39 -6.89
C GLN A 178 4.76 27.25 -5.38
N LEU A 179 3.59 26.76 -4.97
CA LEU A 179 3.22 26.53 -3.56
C LEU A 179 3.48 25.10 -3.06
N PHE A 180 3.79 24.18 -3.97
CA PHE A 180 3.90 22.75 -3.67
C PHE A 180 5.25 22.18 -4.11
N CYS A 181 5.81 21.28 -3.31
CA CYS A 181 7.09 20.61 -3.59
C CYS A 181 7.03 19.73 -4.85
N THR A 182 5.86 19.18 -5.15
CA THR A 182 5.61 18.33 -6.32
C THR A 182 4.18 18.53 -6.83
N VAL A 183 3.94 18.17 -8.09
CA VAL A 183 2.57 18.16 -8.65
C VAL A 183 1.70 17.13 -7.94
N ARG A 184 2.26 15.97 -7.58
CA ARG A 184 1.56 14.96 -6.78
C ARG A 184 1.09 15.52 -5.44
N CYS A 185 1.94 16.29 -4.76
CA CYS A 185 1.56 16.93 -3.49
C CYS A 185 0.41 17.93 -3.70
N ARG A 186 0.48 18.76 -4.76
CA ARG A 186 -0.62 19.66 -5.15
C ARG A 186 -1.93 18.91 -5.40
N GLU A 187 -1.90 17.82 -6.17
CA GLU A 187 -3.10 17.02 -6.46
C GLU A 187 -3.65 16.34 -5.21
N SER A 188 -2.77 15.82 -4.36
CA SER A 188 -3.16 15.23 -3.08
C SER A 188 -3.80 16.28 -2.16
N TYR A 189 -3.25 17.49 -2.12
CA TYR A 189 -3.80 18.61 -1.36
C TYR A 189 -5.16 19.04 -1.92
N ARG A 190 -5.31 19.16 -3.25
CA ARG A 190 -6.61 19.48 -3.87
C ARG A 190 -7.67 18.43 -3.54
N ARG A 191 -7.33 17.14 -3.61
CA ARG A 191 -8.24 16.07 -3.17
C ARG A 191 -8.56 16.17 -1.67
N ASN A 192 -7.57 16.52 -0.85
CA ASN A 192 -7.78 16.75 0.58
C ASN A 192 -8.81 17.87 0.82
N ILE A 193 -8.63 19.01 0.15
CA ILE A 193 -9.56 20.15 0.27
C ILE A 193 -10.95 19.77 -0.25
N ALA A 194 -11.03 19.15 -1.43
CA ALA A 194 -12.32 18.80 -2.04
C ALA A 194 -13.11 17.76 -1.25
N TYR A 195 -12.45 16.71 -0.73
CA TYR A 195 -13.13 15.56 -0.12
C TYR A 195 -13.13 15.55 1.41
N PHE A 196 -12.15 16.20 2.04
CA PHE A 196 -12.00 16.25 3.49
C PHE A 196 -12.00 17.69 4.04
N GLY A 197 -12.29 18.71 3.21
CA GLY A 197 -12.26 20.10 3.65
C GLY A 197 -10.87 20.60 4.10
N GLY A 198 -9.80 19.86 3.76
CA GLY A 198 -8.45 20.12 4.26
C GLY A 198 -8.11 19.39 5.56
N ARG A 199 -9.11 18.86 6.26
CA ARG A 199 -9.04 18.31 7.62
C ARG A 199 -8.60 16.85 7.68
N ARG A 200 -8.14 16.25 6.58
CA ARG A 200 -7.72 14.84 6.55
C ARG A 200 -6.68 14.50 7.63
N GLN A 201 -5.77 15.43 7.95
CA GLN A 201 -4.73 15.20 8.96
C GLN A 201 -5.22 15.34 10.42
N GLU A 202 -6.45 15.82 10.60
CA GLU A 202 -7.15 15.93 11.89
C GLU A 202 -7.99 14.69 12.17
N ALA A 203 -8.01 13.70 11.27
CA ALA A 203 -8.71 12.45 11.52
C ALA A 203 -8.14 11.75 12.76
N VAL A 204 -9.01 11.44 13.70
CA VAL A 204 -8.63 10.91 15.01
C VAL A 204 -7.91 9.56 14.86
N GLY A 205 -6.75 9.40 15.51
CA GLY A 205 -5.88 8.23 15.37
C GLY A 205 -4.88 8.30 14.20
N LEU A 206 -4.99 9.28 13.30
CA LEU A 206 -4.14 9.31 12.11
C LEU A 206 -2.69 9.70 12.46
N GLN A 207 -2.51 10.66 13.37
CA GLN A 207 -1.18 11.12 13.79
C GLN A 207 -0.53 10.13 14.75
N GLU A 208 -1.33 9.55 15.64
CA GLU A 208 -0.97 8.53 16.62
C GLU A 208 -0.60 7.21 15.94
N GLY A 209 -1.05 7.04 14.69
CA GLY A 209 -0.87 5.83 13.93
C GLY A 209 -1.74 4.71 14.49
N ILE A 210 -2.95 4.98 14.97
CA ILE A 210 -3.87 4.02 15.57
C ILE A 210 -5.14 3.90 14.72
N CYS A 211 -5.55 2.67 14.43
CA CYS A 211 -6.82 2.41 13.75
C CYS A 211 -7.97 2.49 14.76
N GLN A 212 -8.92 3.41 14.57
CA GLN A 212 -10.00 3.64 15.53
C GLN A 212 -11.02 2.50 15.62
N LEU A 213 -11.08 1.61 14.62
CA LEU A 213 -11.97 0.44 14.69
C LEU A 213 -11.35 -0.78 15.40
N CYS A 214 -10.07 -1.06 15.16
CA CYS A 214 -9.43 -2.27 15.71
C CYS A 214 -8.36 -1.99 16.76
N GLN A 215 -8.14 -0.71 17.08
CA GLN A 215 -7.21 -0.18 18.08
C GLN A 215 -5.75 -0.65 17.87
N LEU A 216 -5.43 -1.10 16.65
CA LEU A 216 -4.08 -1.50 16.29
C LEU A 216 -3.26 -0.27 15.93
N LYS A 217 -2.05 -0.20 16.50
CA LYS A 217 -1.02 0.73 16.04
C LYS A 217 -0.49 0.27 14.68
N VAL A 218 -0.70 1.09 13.66
CA VAL A 218 -0.40 0.85 12.25
C VAL A 218 0.48 1.99 11.75
N GLU A 219 1.78 1.72 11.61
CA GLU A 219 2.77 2.73 11.22
C GLU A 219 2.61 3.26 9.78
N LYS A 220 1.84 2.58 8.92
CA LYS A 220 1.56 2.96 7.52
C LYS A 220 0.18 2.44 7.11
N TRP A 221 -0.48 3.16 6.20
CA TRP A 221 -1.77 2.76 5.57
C TRP A 221 -3.03 3.01 6.39
N LEU A 222 -2.96 3.94 7.34
CA LEU A 222 -4.17 4.57 7.84
C LEU A 222 -4.72 5.55 6.80
N SER A 223 -6.04 5.55 6.69
CA SER A 223 -6.77 6.50 5.85
C SER A 223 -7.85 7.15 6.70
N ALA A 224 -7.99 8.46 6.56
CA ALA A 224 -9.13 9.17 7.11
C ALA A 224 -10.42 8.63 6.47
N HIS A 225 -11.45 8.47 7.30
CA HIS A 225 -12.75 7.96 6.93
C HIS A 225 -13.82 8.85 7.56
N HIS A 226 -14.87 9.16 6.79
CA HIS A 226 -16.05 9.89 7.27
C HIS A 226 -16.92 8.94 8.08
N ILE A 227 -17.19 9.23 9.34
CA ILE A 227 -18.06 8.38 10.16
C ILE A 227 -19.49 8.37 9.57
N LEU A 228 -20.03 9.53 9.25
CA LEU A 228 -21.40 9.70 8.78
C LEU A 228 -21.56 9.60 7.25
N GLY A 229 -20.43 9.48 6.53
CA GLY A 229 -20.38 9.75 5.08
C GLY A 229 -20.23 11.24 4.78
N ARG A 230 -19.75 11.55 3.56
CA ARG A 230 -19.44 12.93 3.17
C ARG A 230 -20.72 13.77 3.00
N GLU A 231 -21.81 13.12 2.62
CA GLU A 231 -23.13 13.70 2.39
C GLU A 231 -23.76 14.19 3.71
N ASN A 232 -23.51 13.47 4.81
CA ASN A 232 -24.05 13.78 6.13
C ASN A 232 -23.06 14.53 7.06
N ASP A 233 -21.80 14.69 6.63
CA ASP A 233 -20.78 15.52 7.30
C ASP A 233 -20.11 16.49 6.31
N PRO A 234 -20.84 17.51 5.81
CA PRO A 234 -20.31 18.44 4.81
C PRO A 234 -19.11 19.25 5.33
N GLU A 235 -19.06 19.50 6.64
CA GLU A 235 -18.01 20.26 7.33
C GLU A 235 -16.77 19.42 7.69
N ASN A 236 -16.81 18.10 7.50
CA ASN A 236 -15.70 17.18 7.76
C ASN A 236 -15.27 17.19 9.23
N LYS A 237 -16.24 17.23 10.14
CA LYS A 237 -16.01 17.23 11.60
C LYS A 237 -15.79 15.83 12.16
N ALA A 238 -16.37 14.80 11.55
CA ALA A 238 -16.37 13.44 12.06
C ALA A 238 -15.44 12.53 11.23
N LEU A 239 -14.13 12.70 11.42
CA LEU A 239 -13.08 11.94 10.72
C LEU A 239 -12.32 11.01 11.66
N ILE A 240 -12.21 9.74 11.29
CA ILE A 240 -11.39 8.75 12.02
C ILE A 240 -10.37 8.08 11.11
N ALA A 241 -9.27 7.60 11.69
CA ALA A 241 -8.26 6.84 11.00
C ALA A 241 -8.58 5.35 10.99
N LEU A 242 -8.72 4.76 9.81
CA LEU A 242 -8.91 3.32 9.65
C LEU A 242 -7.74 2.67 8.92
N CYS A 243 -7.31 1.50 9.41
CA CYS A 243 -6.39 0.67 8.64
C CYS A 243 -7.09 0.11 7.41
N ARG A 244 -6.34 -0.24 6.36
CA ARG A 244 -6.91 -0.75 5.10
C ARG A 244 -7.98 -1.84 5.29
N GLY A 245 -7.75 -2.81 6.17
CA GLY A 245 -8.71 -3.89 6.41
C GLY A 245 -10.03 -3.40 7.01
N CYS A 246 -9.94 -2.54 8.04
CA CYS A 246 -11.12 -1.92 8.66
C CYS A 246 -11.84 -0.97 7.71
N HIS A 247 -11.09 -0.17 6.95
CA HIS A 247 -11.64 0.74 5.96
C HIS A 247 -12.42 -0.02 4.87
N ASP A 248 -11.83 -1.07 4.31
CA ASP A 248 -12.48 -1.91 3.30
C ASP A 248 -13.71 -2.62 3.89
N LEU A 249 -13.65 -3.07 5.14
CA LEU A 249 -14.78 -3.71 5.84
C LEU A 249 -15.95 -2.74 6.00
N VAL A 250 -15.72 -1.56 6.59
CA VAL A 250 -16.76 -0.53 6.82
C VAL A 250 -17.41 -0.14 5.51
N THR A 251 -16.61 0.17 4.48
CA THR A 251 -17.11 0.55 3.14
C THR A 251 -17.97 -0.55 2.51
N ARG A 252 -17.61 -1.82 2.71
CA ARG A 252 -18.37 -2.95 2.15
C ARG A 252 -19.64 -3.23 2.93
N LEU A 253 -19.61 -3.10 4.25
CA LEU A 253 -20.77 -3.29 5.11
C LEU A 253 -21.80 -2.17 4.88
N SER A 254 -21.38 -0.91 4.82
CA SER A 254 -22.28 0.22 4.60
C SER A 254 -23.02 0.18 3.26
N ALA A 255 -22.46 -0.51 2.26
CA ALA A 255 -23.10 -0.72 0.96
C ALA A 255 -24.13 -1.87 0.95
N LYS A 256 -24.39 -2.54 2.09
CA LYS A 256 -25.32 -3.66 2.18
C LYS A 256 -26.59 -3.25 2.89
N SER A 257 -27.72 -3.42 2.21
CA SER A 257 -29.07 -3.20 2.72
C SER A 257 -29.54 -4.20 3.79
N TRP A 258 -28.63 -5.03 4.31
CA TRP A 258 -28.91 -5.90 5.44
C TRP A 258 -28.09 -5.52 6.67
N ALA A 259 -27.19 -4.54 6.55
CA ALA A 259 -26.37 -4.07 7.67
C ALA A 259 -27.22 -3.38 8.76
N ASP A 260 -28.42 -2.94 8.41
CA ASP A 260 -29.47 -2.37 9.25
C ASP A 260 -30.40 -3.44 9.87
N ARG A 261 -30.16 -4.73 9.61
CA ARG A 261 -31.00 -5.82 10.13
C ARG A 261 -30.26 -6.55 11.26
N PRO A 262 -30.70 -6.41 12.53
CA PRO A 262 -30.01 -7.00 13.68
C PRO A 262 -29.76 -8.51 13.55
N ASP A 263 -30.79 -9.27 13.14
CA ASP A 263 -30.68 -10.73 12.97
C ASP A 263 -29.60 -11.13 11.94
N THR A 264 -29.56 -10.45 10.80
CA THR A 264 -28.58 -10.77 9.74
C THR A 264 -27.16 -10.40 10.17
N LEU A 265 -27.00 -9.32 10.93
CA LEU A 265 -25.71 -8.93 11.47
C LEU A 265 -25.24 -9.90 12.57
N ALA A 266 -26.16 -10.36 13.43
CA ALA A 266 -25.90 -11.40 14.42
C ALA A 266 -25.45 -12.71 13.75
N ASP A 267 -26.11 -13.14 12.68
CA ASP A 267 -25.71 -14.31 11.88
C ASP A 267 -24.31 -14.14 11.27
N LEU A 268 -24.01 -12.97 10.69
CA LEU A 268 -22.69 -12.69 10.12
C LEU A 268 -21.59 -12.81 11.17
N ILE A 269 -21.82 -12.23 12.36
CA ILE A 269 -20.87 -12.30 13.48
C ILE A 269 -20.76 -13.75 13.96
N GLY A 270 -21.87 -14.48 14.10
CA GLY A 270 -21.89 -15.90 14.45
C GLY A 270 -21.04 -16.74 13.50
N LEU A 271 -21.20 -16.57 12.18
CA LEU A 271 -20.37 -17.22 11.17
C LEU A 271 -18.89 -16.85 11.30
N ALA A 272 -18.58 -15.58 11.56
CA ALA A 272 -17.20 -15.13 11.79
C ALA A 272 -16.59 -15.77 13.05
N LEU A 273 -17.35 -15.92 14.13
CA LEU A 273 -16.92 -16.57 15.37
C LEU A 273 -16.75 -18.09 15.18
N ALA A 274 -17.67 -18.75 14.47
CA ALA A 274 -17.57 -20.16 14.13
C ALA A 274 -16.29 -20.46 13.33
N ARG A 275 -15.92 -19.61 12.35
CA ARG A 275 -14.65 -19.71 11.61
C ARG A 275 -13.40 -19.56 12.50
N ARG A 276 -13.55 -18.97 13.69
CA ARG A 276 -12.51 -18.85 14.70
C ARG A 276 -12.55 -19.98 15.74
N GLY A 277 -13.38 -21.00 15.52
CA GLY A 277 -13.53 -22.16 16.41
C GLY A 277 -14.54 -21.97 17.54
N LYS A 278 -15.29 -20.86 17.57
CA LYS A 278 -16.33 -20.61 18.57
C LYS A 278 -17.70 -21.04 18.04
N THR A 279 -17.90 -22.35 17.89
CA THR A 279 -19.10 -22.92 17.26
C THR A 279 -20.36 -22.86 18.12
N SER A 280 -20.21 -22.61 19.44
CA SER A 280 -21.32 -22.48 20.40
C SER A 280 -21.61 -21.02 20.79
N ALA A 281 -21.06 -20.05 20.06
CA ALA A 281 -21.30 -18.64 20.37
C ALA A 281 -22.75 -18.26 20.05
N PHE A 282 -23.45 -17.72 21.06
CA PHE A 282 -24.71 -17.01 20.87
C PHE A 282 -24.39 -15.53 20.62
N VAL A 283 -24.98 -14.93 19.59
CA VAL A 283 -24.79 -13.53 19.24
C VAL A 283 -26.16 -12.87 19.17
N SER A 284 -26.32 -11.78 19.90
CA SER A 284 -27.42 -10.83 19.73
C SER A 284 -26.82 -9.49 19.33
N VAL A 285 -27.51 -8.77 18.46
CA VAL A 285 -27.14 -7.42 18.04
C VAL A 285 -28.35 -6.54 18.28
N ASP A 286 -28.11 -5.37 18.87
CA ASP A 286 -29.08 -4.27 18.90
C ASP A 286 -28.52 -3.12 18.07
N ILE A 287 -29.39 -2.44 17.32
CA ILE A 287 -29.00 -1.33 16.45
C ILE A 287 -29.77 -0.11 16.91
N GLU A 288 -29.04 0.80 17.54
CA GLU A 288 -29.54 2.10 17.97
C GLU A 288 -28.99 3.18 17.04
N ASP A 289 -29.85 4.10 16.63
CA ASP A 289 -29.44 5.28 15.88
C ASP A 289 -28.69 6.23 16.79
N TRP A 290 -27.51 6.67 16.36
CA TRP A 290 -26.75 7.66 17.13
C TRP A 290 -27.42 9.03 17.03
N THR A 291 -27.61 9.66 18.18
CA THR A 291 -27.95 11.07 18.26
C THR A 291 -26.76 11.93 17.81
N SER A 292 -27.04 13.16 17.39
CA SER A 292 -26.00 14.14 17.05
C SER A 292 -25.01 14.38 18.20
N GLN A 293 -25.49 14.25 19.44
CA GLN A 293 -24.68 14.41 20.64
C GLN A 293 -23.73 13.22 20.84
N GLU A 294 -24.22 11.99 20.68
CA GLU A 294 -23.38 10.78 20.77
C GLU A 294 -22.32 10.71 19.66
N ILE A 295 -22.65 11.17 18.44
CA ILE A 295 -21.65 11.30 17.37
C ILE A 295 -20.53 12.25 17.80
N LYS A 296 -20.91 13.40 18.38
CA LYS A 296 -19.95 14.40 18.83
C LYS A 296 -19.09 13.85 19.97
N GLU A 297 -19.70 13.21 20.97
CA GLU A 297 -19.01 12.58 22.09
C GLU A 297 -18.08 11.45 21.63
N PHE A 298 -18.47 10.65 20.63
CA PHE A 298 -17.59 9.63 20.06
C PHE A 298 -16.34 10.22 19.40
N VAL A 299 -16.51 11.32 18.66
CA VAL A 299 -15.37 12.03 18.04
C VAL A 299 -14.48 12.66 19.12
N GLU A 300 -15.07 13.32 20.12
CA GLU A 300 -14.34 14.01 21.19
C GLU A 300 -13.65 13.03 22.17
N SER A 301 -14.28 11.91 22.51
CA SER A 301 -13.69 10.88 23.40
C SER A 301 -12.56 10.08 22.78
N SER A 302 -12.36 10.21 21.46
CA SER A 302 -11.29 9.55 20.73
C SER A 302 -10.03 10.41 20.57
N GLU A 303 -10.10 11.72 20.88
CA GLU A 303 -8.96 12.67 20.92
C GLU A 303 -8.02 12.41 22.10
#